data_AF-A0A2V8YQ85-F1
#
_entry.id   AF-A0A2V8YQ85-F1
#
_cell.length_a   1.000
_cell.length_b   1.000
_cell.length_c   1.000
_cell.angle_alpha   90.00
_cell.angle_beta   90.00
_cell.angle_gamma   90.00
#
_symmetry.space_group_name_H-M   'P 1'
#
loop_
_entity.id
_entity.type
_entity.pdbx_description
1 polymer ?
#
loop_
_entity_poly.entity_id
_entity_poly.type
_entity_poly.pdbx_seq_one_letter_code
_entity_poly.pdbx_strand_id
1 'polypeptide(L)'
;MAGLVVASGHDFGHGAGKQAAAVSLNGTGWSVVPCYSFGSRDNILGGVSAATLTDAGAVGAYYPSSSNVLATSAEHFDRTRWTAFSLPNVGVQENVLYAVSMPSSGRAWAVGYFVNGKFEQQTLIEHFDGNVWSVVPSPSPGALQNILFGAAAISDSDVWAVGAERDSSGLWHTLTEHWDGSAWSVVNAVDAGSSGNQFYAVNALASNNVYAVGQESGAGFPNQALIEHWDGKNWSVVSSPADASASALPLGVTATASLLTLL
;
A
#
# COMPACT_ATOMS: atom_id res chain seq x y z
N MET A 1 24.83 -14.72 4.09
CA MET A 1 24.40 -13.35 4.44
C MET A 1 22.92 -13.47 4.76
N ALA A 2 22.49 -13.18 6.00
CA ALA A 2 21.10 -13.34 6.42
C ALA A 2 20.25 -12.18 5.86
N GLY A 3 19.14 -12.50 5.19
CA GLY A 3 18.23 -11.52 4.59
C GLY A 3 17.10 -11.15 5.56
N LEU A 4 16.81 -9.88 5.81
CA LEU A 4 15.59 -9.49 6.51
C LEU A 4 14.43 -9.58 5.52
N VAL A 5 13.56 -10.57 5.70
CA VAL A 5 12.24 -10.57 5.07
C VAL A 5 11.25 -10.30 6.17
N VAL A 6 10.49 -9.22 6.04
CA VAL A 6 9.42 -8.89 6.97
C VAL A 6 8.10 -9.18 6.30
N ALA A 7 7.25 -9.96 6.96
CA ALA A 7 5.87 -10.17 6.55
C ALA A 7 4.96 -9.77 7.70
N SER A 8 3.90 -9.05 7.39
CA SER A 8 2.81 -8.75 8.31
C SER A 8 1.78 -9.87 8.28
N GLY A 9 1.23 -10.21 9.44
CA GLY A 9 0.12 -11.15 9.57
C GLY A 9 -0.85 -10.69 10.66
N HIS A 10 -2.10 -11.12 10.54
CA HIS A 10 -3.12 -10.98 11.58
C HIS A 10 -3.17 -12.24 12.44
N ASP A 11 -3.00 -12.12 13.76
CA ASP A 11 -3.30 -13.21 14.68
C ASP A 11 -4.82 -13.23 15.03
N PHE A 12 -5.46 -14.38 14.82
CA PHE A 12 -6.89 -14.63 15.09
C PHE A 12 -7.13 -15.36 16.43
N GLY A 13 -6.24 -15.21 17.41
CA GLY A 13 -6.43 -15.78 18.75
C GLY A 13 -7.73 -15.30 19.44
N HIS A 14 -8.48 -16.24 20.02
CA HIS A 14 -9.64 -15.93 20.85
C HIS A 14 -9.21 -15.43 22.24
N GLY A 15 -9.38 -14.13 22.50
CA GLY A 15 -9.29 -13.50 23.82
C GLY A 15 -8.16 -12.48 23.96
N ALA A 16 -8.54 -11.23 24.25
CA ALA A 16 -7.70 -10.06 24.50
C ALA A 16 -6.74 -9.64 23.36
N GLY A 17 -7.26 -8.82 22.44
CA GLY A 17 -6.50 -7.98 21.50
C GLY A 17 -5.77 -8.74 20.38
N LYS A 18 -6.21 -8.56 19.14
CA LYS A 18 -5.48 -9.11 17.98
C LYS A 18 -4.15 -8.39 17.82
N GLN A 19 -3.07 -9.15 17.81
CA GLN A 19 -1.71 -8.66 17.65
C GLN A 19 -1.27 -8.87 16.22
N ALA A 20 -0.57 -7.89 15.67
CA ALA A 20 0.13 -8.10 14.42
C ALA A 20 1.50 -8.73 14.72
N ALA A 21 2.07 -9.45 13.77
CA ALA A 21 3.39 -10.03 13.91
C ALA A 21 4.23 -9.72 12.68
N ALA A 22 5.49 -9.35 12.93
CA ALA A 22 6.53 -9.26 11.93
C ALA A 22 7.43 -10.49 12.07
N VAL A 23 7.75 -11.16 10.98
CA VAL A 23 8.78 -12.22 10.97
C VAL A 23 10.09 -11.68 10.43
N SER A 24 11.22 -12.22 10.87
CA SER A 24 12.56 -11.91 10.33
C SER A 24 13.31 -13.20 10.01
N LEU A 25 14.05 -13.25 8.91
CA LEU A 25 14.86 -14.40 8.52
C LEU A 25 16.33 -14.21 8.93
N ASN A 26 16.77 -14.91 9.98
CA ASN A 26 18.15 -14.84 10.45
C ASN A 26 18.95 -16.07 10.02
N GLY A 27 19.45 -16.08 8.78
CA GLY A 27 20.49 -16.98 8.27
C GLY A 27 20.07 -18.45 8.06
N THR A 28 19.38 -19.06 9.03
CA THR A 28 18.95 -20.47 9.00
C THR A 28 17.51 -20.67 9.48
N GLY A 29 16.78 -19.63 9.86
CA GLY A 29 15.40 -19.77 10.32
C GLY A 29 14.62 -18.47 10.45
N TRP A 30 13.30 -18.59 10.35
CA TRP A 30 12.35 -17.51 10.63
C TRP A 30 12.17 -17.36 12.14
N SER A 31 12.22 -16.12 12.63
CA SER A 31 11.85 -15.77 14.00
C SER A 31 10.74 -14.73 13.98
N VAL A 32 9.74 -14.92 14.83
CA VAL A 32 8.72 -13.89 15.11
C VAL A 32 9.37 -12.80 15.96
N VAL A 33 9.30 -11.56 15.50
CA VAL A 33 9.65 -10.38 16.28
C VAL A 33 8.33 -9.71 16.67
N PRO A 34 8.01 -9.59 17.98
CA PRO A 34 6.81 -8.89 18.40
C PRO A 34 6.78 -7.46 17.85
N CYS A 35 5.68 -7.08 17.19
CA CYS A 35 5.43 -5.69 16.82
C CYS A 35 4.89 -4.93 18.03
N TYR A 36 4.79 -3.62 17.91
CA TYR A 36 4.13 -2.79 18.90
C TYR A 36 2.62 -3.06 18.89
N SER A 37 2.03 -3.20 20.07
CA SER A 37 0.58 -3.27 20.22
C SER A 37 0.04 -1.87 20.44
N PHE A 38 -0.64 -1.30 19.44
CA PHE A 38 -1.32 -0.02 19.63
C PHE A 38 -2.66 -0.25 20.32
N GLY A 39 -2.90 0.49 21.41
CA GLY A 39 -4.16 0.39 22.17
C GLY A 39 -4.42 -1.00 22.78
N SER A 40 -5.70 -1.32 23.00
CA SER A 40 -6.16 -2.56 23.65
C SER A 40 -7.12 -3.39 22.78
N ARG A 41 -7.28 -3.00 21.51
CA ARG A 41 -8.21 -3.60 20.54
C ARG A 41 -7.45 -4.06 19.29
N ASP A 42 -8.18 -4.49 18.27
CA ASP A 42 -7.63 -5.05 17.03
C ASP A 42 -6.64 -4.10 16.35
N ASN A 43 -5.47 -4.64 16.00
CA ASN A 43 -4.46 -4.00 15.17
C ASN A 43 -4.47 -4.61 13.76
N ILE A 44 -4.36 -3.77 12.75
CA ILE A 44 -4.23 -4.14 11.35
C ILE A 44 -2.85 -3.67 10.89
N LEU A 45 -2.01 -4.58 10.38
CA LEU A 45 -0.83 -4.21 9.60
C LEU A 45 -1.22 -4.25 8.14
N GLY A 46 -1.28 -3.08 7.50
CA GLY A 46 -1.58 -2.95 6.08
C GLY A 46 -0.40 -3.39 5.23
N GLY A 47 0.80 -2.90 5.55
CA GLY A 47 1.99 -3.18 4.75
C GLY A 47 3.29 -3.06 5.53
N VAL A 48 4.35 -3.64 4.95
CA VAL A 48 5.71 -3.59 5.50
C VAL A 48 6.73 -3.47 4.39
N SER A 49 7.77 -2.67 4.61
CA SER A 49 8.86 -2.45 3.66
C SER A 49 10.19 -2.38 4.39
N ALA A 50 11.24 -2.89 3.76
CA ALA A 50 12.59 -2.86 4.30
C ALA A 50 13.49 -2.03 3.38
N ALA A 51 14.07 -0.94 3.92
CA ALA A 51 15.11 -0.19 3.22
C ALA A 51 16.43 -0.95 3.20
N THR A 52 16.72 -1.68 4.29
CA THR A 52 17.93 -2.48 4.44
C THR A 52 17.65 -3.74 5.24
N LEU A 53 18.67 -4.58 5.41
CA LEU A 53 18.62 -5.76 6.29
C LEU A 53 18.37 -5.43 7.77
N THR A 54 18.43 -4.16 8.14
CA THR A 54 18.40 -3.71 9.54
C THR A 54 17.44 -2.54 9.75
N ASP A 55 16.70 -2.18 8.71
CA ASP A 55 15.85 -1.00 8.69
C ASP A 55 14.59 -1.33 7.91
N ALA A 56 13.48 -1.42 8.63
CA ALA A 56 12.17 -1.71 8.06
C ALA A 56 11.09 -0.88 8.74
N GLY A 57 10.03 -0.60 7.99
CA GLY A 57 8.89 0.18 8.42
C GLY A 57 7.62 -0.62 8.15
N ALA A 58 6.70 -0.59 9.10
CA ALA A 58 5.39 -1.21 8.97
C ALA A 58 4.32 -0.16 9.26
N VAL A 59 3.23 -0.21 8.50
CA VAL A 59 2.09 0.69 8.68
C VAL A 59 0.78 -0.07 8.70
N GLY A 60 -0.26 0.58 9.20
CA GLY A 60 -1.57 0.00 9.24
C GLY A 60 -2.60 0.89 9.92
N ALA A 61 -3.52 0.25 10.64
CA ALA A 61 -4.54 0.94 11.42
C ALA A 61 -4.85 0.20 12.72
N TYR A 62 -5.39 0.93 13.70
CA TYR A 62 -5.80 0.40 14.98
C TYR A 62 -6.96 1.20 15.57
N TYR A 63 -7.64 0.62 16.55
CA TYR A 63 -8.62 1.34 17.38
C TYR A 63 -7.97 1.83 18.67
N PRO A 64 -7.83 3.16 18.87
CA PRO A 64 -7.32 3.71 20.13
C PRO A 64 -8.23 3.32 21.30
N SER A 65 -7.67 3.14 22.50
CA SER A 65 -8.46 2.84 23.71
C SER A 65 -9.44 3.96 24.09
N SER A 66 -9.16 5.18 23.64
CA SER A 66 -9.94 6.40 23.89
C SER A 66 -10.96 6.74 22.81
N SER A 67 -11.00 6.02 21.68
CA SER A 67 -11.82 6.39 20.52
C SER A 67 -12.33 5.17 19.75
N ASN A 68 -13.48 5.31 19.08
CA ASN A 68 -13.99 4.33 18.11
C ASN A 68 -13.69 4.73 16.66
N VAL A 69 -12.83 5.73 16.46
CA VAL A 69 -12.32 6.16 15.14
C VAL A 69 -11.05 5.36 14.86
N LEU A 70 -10.99 4.71 13.69
CA LEU A 70 -9.76 4.04 13.22
C LEU A 70 -8.66 5.08 13.06
N ALA A 71 -7.53 4.83 13.71
CA ALA A 71 -6.31 5.62 13.60
C ALA A 71 -5.26 4.83 12.81
N THR A 72 -4.44 5.53 12.06
CA THR A 72 -3.25 4.98 11.41
C THR A 72 -2.21 4.53 12.45
N SER A 73 -1.47 3.46 12.16
CA SER A 73 -0.30 3.02 12.93
C SER A 73 0.95 3.01 12.05
N ALA A 74 2.11 3.33 12.64
CA ALA A 74 3.41 3.20 12.01
C ALA A 74 4.44 2.72 13.04
N GLU A 75 5.27 1.77 12.64
CA GLU A 75 6.37 1.25 13.43
C GLU A 75 7.65 1.16 12.60
N HIS A 76 8.79 1.35 13.27
CA HIS A 76 10.11 1.28 12.67
C HIS A 76 10.99 0.26 13.40
N PHE A 77 11.64 -0.61 12.62
CA PHE A 77 12.56 -1.63 13.09
C PHE A 77 14.00 -1.18 12.95
N ASP A 78 14.72 -1.11 14.07
CA ASP A 78 16.11 -0.63 14.16
C ASP A 78 17.15 -1.76 14.27
N ARG A 79 16.84 -2.95 13.73
CA ARG A 79 17.56 -4.23 13.89
C ARG A 79 17.28 -4.97 15.20
N THR A 80 16.89 -4.28 16.25
CA THR A 80 16.74 -4.91 17.58
C THR A 80 15.30 -4.92 18.07
N ARG A 81 14.52 -3.91 17.69
CA ARG A 81 13.15 -3.75 18.15
C ARG A 81 12.33 -2.91 17.18
N TRP A 82 11.03 -3.04 17.29
CA TRP A 82 10.07 -2.11 16.70
C TRP A 82 9.80 -0.94 17.63
N THR A 83 9.73 0.26 17.07
CA THR A 83 9.38 1.50 17.77
C THR A 83 8.19 2.16 17.08
N ALA A 84 7.17 2.48 17.86
CA ALA A 84 5.96 3.13 17.37
C ALA A 84 6.19 4.63 17.12
N PHE A 85 5.59 5.13 16.04
CA PHE A 85 5.54 6.55 15.70
C PHE A 85 4.12 7.08 15.85
N SER A 86 4.03 8.37 16.19
CA SER A 86 2.75 9.09 16.14
C SER A 86 2.47 9.56 14.72
N LEU A 87 1.22 9.43 14.30
CA LEU A 87 0.75 9.81 12.97
C LEU A 87 -0.32 10.91 13.05
N PRO A 88 -0.48 11.73 12.00
CA PRO A 88 -1.37 12.90 12.01
C PRO A 88 -2.86 12.58 12.22
N ASN A 89 -3.36 11.47 11.69
CA ASN A 89 -4.77 11.04 11.82
C ASN A 89 -5.79 12.15 11.44
N VAL A 90 -5.71 12.63 10.20
CA VAL A 90 -6.50 13.78 9.69
C VAL A 90 -8.00 13.50 9.49
N GLY A 91 -8.37 12.23 9.30
CA GLY A 91 -9.74 11.76 9.20
C GLY A 91 -10.44 11.75 10.54
N VAL A 92 -11.66 12.27 10.54
CA VAL A 92 -12.49 12.38 11.75
C VAL A 92 -13.35 11.13 12.00
N GLN A 93 -13.41 10.21 11.04
CA GLN A 93 -14.14 8.94 11.16
C GLN A 93 -13.25 7.72 11.04
N GLU A 94 -12.37 7.72 10.03
CA GLU A 94 -11.45 6.62 9.76
C GLU A 94 -10.16 7.15 9.17
N ASN A 95 -9.06 6.47 9.50
CA ASN A 95 -7.76 6.63 8.87
C ASN A 95 -7.13 5.25 8.74
N VAL A 96 -6.70 4.90 7.53
CA VAL A 96 -6.14 3.58 7.23
C VAL A 96 -4.95 3.75 6.28
N LEU A 97 -3.84 3.08 6.59
CA LEU A 97 -2.70 2.91 5.68
C LEU A 97 -2.62 1.46 5.23
N TYR A 98 -2.57 1.23 3.92
CA TYR A 98 -2.51 -0.09 3.31
C TYR A 98 -1.11 -0.50 2.89
N ALA A 99 -0.27 0.44 2.46
CA ALA A 99 1.07 0.12 2.02
C ALA A 99 2.07 1.16 2.52
N VAL A 100 3.32 0.72 2.66
CA VAL A 100 4.49 1.57 2.91
C VAL A 100 5.61 1.17 1.96
N SER A 101 6.36 2.14 1.48
CA SER A 101 7.57 1.95 0.68
C SER A 101 8.71 2.75 1.28
N MET A 102 9.85 2.09 1.51
CA MET A 102 11.05 2.74 2.03
C MET A 102 12.14 2.80 0.96
N PRO A 103 12.32 3.93 0.26
CA PRO A 103 13.36 4.05 -0.77
C PRO A 103 14.77 4.07 -0.17
N SER A 104 14.91 4.49 1.09
CA SER A 104 16.18 4.53 1.82
C SER A 104 15.94 4.53 3.32
N SER A 105 17.00 4.27 4.09
CA SER A 105 16.94 4.41 5.54
C SER A 105 16.47 5.79 5.97
N GLY A 106 15.53 5.85 6.91
CA GLY A 106 14.95 7.10 7.41
C GLY A 106 14.07 7.85 6.41
N ARG A 107 13.59 7.20 5.34
CA ARG A 107 12.57 7.72 4.43
C ARG A 107 11.51 6.67 4.19
N ALA A 108 10.25 7.08 4.25
CA ALA A 108 9.13 6.17 3.98
C ALA A 108 7.94 6.95 3.43
N TRP A 109 7.24 6.32 2.49
CA TRP A 109 5.97 6.80 1.94
C TRP A 109 4.91 5.77 2.24
N ALA A 110 3.83 6.18 2.89
CA ALA A 110 2.70 5.32 3.20
C ALA A 110 1.43 5.84 2.52
N VAL A 111 0.59 4.91 2.06
CA VAL A 111 -0.61 5.24 1.31
C VAL A 111 -1.82 4.47 1.84
N GLY A 112 -3.00 5.05 1.67
CA GLY A 112 -4.26 4.49 2.10
C GLY A 112 -5.42 5.43 1.84
N TYR A 113 -6.30 5.56 2.82
CA TYR A 113 -7.42 6.51 2.78
C TYR A 113 -7.74 7.08 4.16
N PHE A 114 -8.46 8.19 4.17
CA PHE A 114 -9.15 8.69 5.34
C PHE A 114 -10.60 9.06 5.01
N VAL A 115 -11.44 9.13 6.03
CA VAL A 115 -12.83 9.58 5.91
C VAL A 115 -12.99 10.95 6.57
N ASN A 116 -13.40 11.93 5.77
CA ASN A 116 -13.52 13.32 6.20
C ASN A 116 -14.84 13.59 6.95
N GLY A 117 -15.05 14.85 7.37
CA GLY A 117 -16.27 15.26 8.10
C GLY A 117 -17.56 15.21 7.28
N LYS A 118 -17.48 14.98 5.97
CA LYS A 118 -18.61 14.80 5.05
C LYS A 118 -18.89 13.34 4.71
N PHE A 119 -18.23 12.39 5.38
CA PHE A 119 -18.34 10.95 5.08
C PHE A 119 -17.79 10.58 3.70
N GLU A 120 -16.91 11.39 3.13
CA GLU A 120 -16.26 11.13 1.86
C GLU A 120 -14.94 10.40 2.12
N GLN A 121 -14.72 9.31 1.39
CA GLN A 121 -13.47 8.57 1.40
C GLN A 121 -12.48 9.25 0.46
N GLN A 122 -11.36 9.71 1.00
CA GLN A 122 -10.32 10.46 0.29
C GLN A 122 -8.99 9.70 0.39
N THR A 123 -8.12 9.89 -0.60
CA THR A 123 -6.75 9.38 -0.55
C THR A 123 -6.03 9.88 0.69
N LEU A 124 -5.16 9.03 1.25
CA LEU A 124 -4.23 9.41 2.30
C LEU A 124 -2.84 9.04 1.85
N ILE A 125 -1.94 10.03 1.82
CA ILE A 125 -0.51 9.82 1.63
C ILE A 125 0.22 10.49 2.79
N GLU A 126 1.05 9.72 3.47
CA GLU A 126 1.90 10.19 4.56
C GLU A 126 3.38 9.94 4.25
N HIS A 127 4.23 10.91 4.57
CA HIS A 127 5.67 10.87 4.34
C HIS A 127 6.44 10.98 5.65
N PHE A 128 7.42 10.10 5.81
CA PHE A 128 8.38 10.12 6.90
C PHE A 128 9.68 10.78 6.47
N ASP A 129 10.01 11.91 7.09
CA ASP A 129 11.20 12.71 6.80
C ASP A 129 12.44 12.31 7.60
N GLY A 130 12.39 11.15 8.27
CA GLY A 130 13.44 10.66 9.17
C GLY A 130 13.22 11.03 10.64
N ASN A 131 12.29 11.93 10.94
CA ASN A 131 11.93 12.32 12.30
C ASN A 131 10.44 12.18 12.58
N VAL A 132 9.59 12.66 11.67
CA VAL A 132 8.14 12.72 11.85
C VAL A 132 7.42 12.29 10.58
N TRP A 133 6.23 11.74 10.79
CA TRP A 133 5.28 11.51 9.71
C TRP A 133 4.42 12.75 9.50
N SER A 134 4.17 13.10 8.24
CA SER A 134 3.32 14.22 7.86
C SER A 134 2.44 13.85 6.67
N VAL A 135 1.23 14.40 6.60
CA VAL A 135 0.35 14.22 5.45
C VAL A 135 0.87 15.05 4.29
N VAL A 136 1.02 14.42 3.13
CA VAL A 136 1.33 15.09 1.87
C VAL A 136 0.03 15.16 1.06
N PRO A 137 -0.43 16.36 0.63
CA PRO A 137 -1.65 16.48 -0.15
C PRO A 137 -1.59 15.64 -1.43
N SER A 138 -2.67 14.91 -1.72
CA SER A 138 -2.82 14.14 -2.95
C SER A 138 -4.21 14.31 -3.56
N PRO A 139 -4.37 14.13 -4.88
CA PRO A 139 -5.67 14.19 -5.55
C PRO A 139 -6.68 13.16 -5.01
N SER A 140 -7.98 13.46 -5.13
CA SER A 140 -9.07 12.51 -4.88
C SER A 140 -10.13 12.71 -5.99
N PRO A 141 -9.85 12.23 -7.21
CA PRO A 141 -10.65 12.54 -8.40
C PRO A 141 -12.05 11.90 -8.40
N GLY A 142 -12.23 10.79 -7.70
CA GLY A 142 -13.45 10.03 -7.60
C GLY A 142 -14.51 10.80 -6.83
N ALA A 143 -15.70 10.89 -7.41
CA ALA A 143 -16.81 11.61 -6.81
C ALA A 143 -17.37 10.93 -5.56
N LEU A 144 -17.23 9.61 -5.44
CA LEU A 144 -17.77 8.83 -4.33
C LEU A 144 -16.69 8.30 -3.39
N GLN A 145 -15.61 7.71 -3.92
CA GLN A 145 -14.56 7.08 -3.13
C GLN A 145 -13.20 7.19 -3.82
N ASN A 146 -12.14 7.29 -3.01
CA ASN A 146 -10.75 7.34 -3.47
C ASN A 146 -9.87 6.53 -2.50
N ILE A 147 -9.15 5.55 -2.99
CA ILE A 147 -8.40 4.60 -2.17
C ILE A 147 -7.07 4.28 -2.85
N LEU A 148 -5.97 4.38 -2.12
CA LEU A 148 -4.65 3.90 -2.57
C LEU A 148 -4.29 2.62 -1.82
N PHE A 149 -4.00 1.55 -2.55
CA PHE A 149 -3.70 0.23 -1.98
C PHE A 149 -2.21 -0.10 -1.99
N GLY A 150 -1.45 0.41 -2.98
CA GLY A 150 -0.04 0.09 -3.16
C GLY A 150 0.82 1.35 -3.34
N ALA A 151 2.08 1.28 -2.90
CA ALA A 151 3.08 2.32 -3.13
C ALA A 151 4.44 1.71 -3.49
N ALA A 152 5.16 2.37 -4.39
CA ALA A 152 6.54 2.05 -4.74
C ALA A 152 7.36 3.33 -4.90
N ALA A 153 8.33 3.52 -4.01
CA ALA A 153 9.27 4.63 -4.07
C ALA A 153 10.55 4.18 -4.79
N ILE A 154 10.89 4.86 -5.89
CA ILE A 154 12.18 4.73 -6.56
C ILE A 154 13.22 5.57 -5.79
N SER A 155 12.79 6.75 -5.34
CA SER A 155 13.54 7.65 -4.48
C SER A 155 12.58 8.45 -3.61
N ASP A 156 13.10 9.30 -2.72
CA ASP A 156 12.26 10.20 -1.92
C ASP A 156 11.49 11.25 -2.77
N SER A 157 11.94 11.46 -4.00
CA SER A 157 11.37 12.43 -4.95
C SER A 157 10.77 11.77 -6.19
N ASP A 158 10.58 10.46 -6.19
CA ASP A 158 9.98 9.71 -7.30
C ASP A 158 9.25 8.49 -6.74
N VAL A 159 7.93 8.62 -6.60
CA VAL A 159 7.08 7.64 -5.92
C VAL A 159 5.81 7.45 -6.72
N TRP A 160 5.41 6.19 -6.85
CA TRP A 160 4.13 5.80 -7.44
C TRP A 160 3.20 5.27 -6.37
N ALA A 161 1.95 5.69 -6.42
CA ALA A 161 0.85 5.14 -5.66
C ALA A 161 -0.24 4.62 -6.61
N VAL A 162 -0.84 3.48 -6.27
CA VAL A 162 -1.89 2.88 -7.09
C VAL A 162 -3.07 2.44 -6.23
N GLY A 163 -4.25 2.44 -6.80
CA GLY A 163 -5.45 1.95 -6.17
C GLY A 163 -6.67 2.03 -7.07
N ALA A 164 -7.76 2.56 -6.51
CA ALA A 164 -9.02 2.71 -7.21
C ALA A 164 -9.76 3.99 -6.80
N GLU A 165 -10.51 4.54 -7.74
CA GLU A 165 -11.48 5.59 -7.50
C GLU A 165 -12.88 5.16 -7.95
N ARG A 166 -13.90 5.79 -7.38
CA ARG A 166 -15.29 5.53 -7.73
C ARG A 166 -15.97 6.81 -8.20
N ASP A 167 -16.43 6.77 -9.44
CA ASP A 167 -17.09 7.91 -10.09
C ASP A 167 -18.52 8.12 -9.55
N SER A 168 -19.21 9.15 -10.05
CA SER A 168 -20.60 9.45 -9.66
C SER A 168 -21.62 8.42 -10.14
N SER A 169 -21.30 7.62 -11.17
CA SER A 169 -22.16 6.53 -11.65
C SER A 169 -22.04 5.28 -10.76
N GLY A 170 -21.00 5.24 -9.92
CA GLY A 170 -20.68 4.13 -9.04
C GLY A 170 -19.74 3.11 -9.67
N LEU A 171 -19.15 3.42 -10.83
CA LEU A 171 -18.15 2.61 -11.52
C LEU A 171 -16.78 2.80 -10.88
N TRP A 172 -16.04 1.71 -10.76
CA TRP A 172 -14.67 1.72 -10.26
C TRP A 172 -13.67 1.91 -11.40
N HIS A 173 -12.73 2.84 -11.23
CA HIS A 173 -11.63 3.10 -12.14
C HIS A 173 -10.31 2.85 -11.43
N THR A 174 -9.29 2.49 -12.21
CA THR A 174 -7.92 2.49 -11.69
C THR A 174 -7.53 3.90 -11.26
N LEU A 175 -6.84 4.02 -10.13
CA LEU A 175 -6.23 5.26 -9.68
C LEU A 175 -4.72 5.07 -9.64
N THR A 176 -4.00 5.97 -10.28
CA THR A 176 -2.53 6.00 -10.35
C THR A 176 -2.07 7.42 -10.10
N GLU A 177 -1.28 7.60 -9.06
CA GLU A 177 -0.70 8.90 -8.70
C GLU A 177 0.83 8.82 -8.72
N HIS A 178 1.46 9.88 -9.22
CA HIS A 178 2.91 10.02 -9.29
C HIS A 178 3.37 11.26 -8.53
N TRP A 179 4.37 11.07 -7.68
CA TRP A 179 5.08 12.13 -6.98
C TRP A 179 6.33 12.51 -7.77
N ASP A 180 6.40 13.77 -8.19
CA ASP A 180 7.52 14.31 -8.97
C ASP A 180 8.62 14.96 -8.11
N GLY A 181 8.55 14.81 -6.79
CA GLY A 181 9.42 15.51 -5.83
C GLY A 181 8.81 16.79 -5.27
N SER A 182 7.66 17.23 -5.79
CA SER A 182 7.01 18.47 -5.36
C SER A 182 5.51 18.35 -5.16
N ALA A 183 4.82 17.59 -6.01
CA ALA A 183 3.38 17.40 -5.94
C ALA A 183 2.99 15.99 -6.42
N TRP A 184 1.91 15.47 -5.85
CA TRP A 184 1.23 14.30 -6.39
C TRP A 184 0.32 14.72 -7.54
N SER A 185 0.34 13.96 -8.63
CA SER A 185 -0.54 14.16 -9.77
C SER A 185 -1.10 12.83 -10.27
N VAL A 186 -2.34 12.86 -10.77
CA VAL A 186 -2.98 11.70 -11.39
C VAL A 186 -2.34 11.44 -12.76
N VAL A 187 -1.94 10.20 -13.01
CA VAL A 187 -1.39 9.76 -14.31
C VAL A 187 -2.23 8.61 -14.83
N ASN A 188 -3.24 8.91 -15.63
CA ASN A 188 -4.26 7.95 -16.10
C ASN A 188 -3.66 6.61 -16.58
N ALA A 189 -4.16 5.52 -15.99
CA ALA A 189 -3.96 4.16 -16.47
C ALA A 189 -5.05 3.74 -17.47
N VAL A 190 -5.04 2.48 -17.89
CA VAL A 190 -5.98 1.93 -18.88
C VAL A 190 -7.10 1.16 -18.18
N ASP A 191 -8.29 1.74 -18.14
CA ASP A 191 -9.50 1.04 -17.67
C ASP A 191 -10.01 0.02 -18.70
N ALA A 192 -9.38 -1.15 -18.76
CA ALA A 192 -9.65 -2.19 -19.74
C ALA A 192 -10.94 -2.98 -19.47
N GLY A 193 -11.37 -3.08 -18.21
CA GLY A 193 -12.64 -3.66 -17.79
C GLY A 193 -13.82 -2.71 -17.97
N SER A 194 -14.92 -3.23 -18.52
CA SER A 194 -16.14 -2.46 -18.78
C SER A 194 -16.98 -2.16 -17.54
N SER A 195 -16.80 -2.91 -16.47
CA SER A 195 -17.67 -2.89 -15.28
C SER A 195 -16.92 -2.54 -13.99
N GLY A 196 -15.61 -2.28 -14.08
CA GLY A 196 -14.81 -1.84 -12.95
C GLY A 196 -13.35 -2.25 -13.07
N ASN A 197 -12.46 -1.39 -12.60
CA ASN A 197 -11.02 -1.61 -12.63
C ASN A 197 -10.40 -1.15 -11.31
N GLN A 198 -9.36 -1.84 -10.85
CA GLN A 198 -8.61 -1.46 -9.66
C GLN A 198 -7.23 -2.09 -9.63
N PHE A 199 -6.26 -1.34 -9.11
CA PHE A 199 -4.94 -1.85 -8.77
C PHE A 199 -4.82 -2.15 -7.28
N TYR A 200 -4.07 -3.18 -6.93
CA TYR A 200 -3.78 -3.54 -5.54
C TYR A 200 -2.32 -3.31 -5.17
N ALA A 201 -1.41 -3.48 -6.13
CA ALA A 201 0.01 -3.39 -5.88
C ALA A 201 0.75 -2.75 -7.06
N VAL A 202 1.89 -2.14 -6.74
CA VAL A 202 2.79 -1.51 -7.71
C VAL A 202 4.24 -1.85 -7.37
N ASN A 203 5.05 -2.05 -8.39
CA ASN A 203 6.49 -2.15 -8.27
C ASN A 203 7.15 -1.20 -9.26
N ALA A 204 8.11 -0.42 -8.80
CA ALA A 204 8.84 0.55 -9.61
C ALA A 204 10.33 0.19 -9.64
N LEU A 205 10.83 -0.19 -10.82
CA LEU A 205 12.25 -0.50 -11.04
C LEU A 205 13.05 0.74 -11.43
N ALA A 206 12.40 1.67 -12.12
CA ALA A 206 12.92 2.97 -12.53
C ALA A 206 11.75 3.91 -12.86
N SER A 207 12.04 5.20 -13.04
CA SER A 207 11.03 6.24 -13.38
C SER A 207 10.23 5.94 -14.66
N ASN A 208 10.77 5.10 -15.53
CA ASN A 208 10.19 4.68 -16.80
C ASN A 208 9.94 3.17 -16.89
N ASN A 209 9.90 2.48 -15.75
CA ASN A 209 9.68 1.04 -15.68
C ASN A 209 8.96 0.72 -14.38
N VAL A 210 7.63 0.81 -14.44
CA VAL A 210 6.74 0.58 -13.30
C VAL A 210 5.65 -0.38 -13.73
N TYR A 211 5.35 -1.36 -12.88
CA TYR A 211 4.28 -2.33 -13.09
C TYR A 211 3.22 -2.17 -12.00
N ALA A 212 1.97 -2.00 -12.42
CA ALA A 212 0.80 -2.01 -11.54
C ALA A 212 -0.02 -3.27 -11.82
N VAL A 213 -0.56 -3.88 -10.76
CA VAL A 213 -1.32 -5.13 -10.87
C VAL A 213 -2.57 -5.07 -10.04
N GLY A 214 -3.63 -5.69 -10.55
CA GLY A 214 -4.90 -5.80 -9.86
C GLY A 214 -5.92 -6.57 -10.70
N GLN A 215 -7.14 -6.05 -10.80
CA GLN A 215 -8.21 -6.73 -11.51
C GLN A 215 -9.02 -5.80 -12.40
N GLU A 216 -9.53 -6.37 -13.47
CA GLU A 216 -10.55 -5.80 -14.34
C GLU A 216 -11.83 -6.67 -14.29
N SER A 217 -12.97 -6.01 -14.33
CA SER A 217 -14.29 -6.64 -14.30
C SER A 217 -14.99 -6.41 -15.64
N GLY A 218 -15.39 -7.50 -16.30
CA GLY A 218 -16.19 -7.48 -17.53
C GLY A 218 -17.69 -7.56 -17.26
N ALA A 219 -18.49 -7.84 -18.29
CA ALA A 219 -19.94 -8.06 -18.17
C ALA A 219 -20.31 -9.42 -17.52
N GLY A 220 -19.33 -10.29 -17.27
CA GLY A 220 -19.51 -11.60 -16.64
C GLY A 220 -18.37 -11.93 -15.69
N PHE A 221 -18.58 -12.93 -14.85
CA PHE A 221 -17.56 -13.48 -13.95
C PHE A 221 -16.78 -14.61 -14.65
N PRO A 222 -15.52 -14.87 -14.26
CA PRO A 222 -14.75 -14.20 -13.21
C PRO A 222 -14.13 -12.86 -13.63
N ASN A 223 -13.68 -12.07 -12.65
CA ASN A 223 -12.78 -10.94 -12.91
C ASN A 223 -11.45 -11.45 -13.46
N GLN A 224 -10.80 -10.63 -14.29
CA GLN A 224 -9.52 -10.97 -14.92
C GLN A 224 -8.38 -10.18 -14.27
N ALA A 225 -7.17 -10.74 -14.33
CA ALA A 225 -5.98 -10.04 -13.87
C ALA A 225 -5.70 -8.84 -14.77
N LEU A 226 -5.59 -7.66 -14.18
CA LEU A 226 -5.12 -6.46 -14.86
C LEU A 226 -3.65 -6.26 -14.51
N ILE A 227 -2.79 -6.16 -15.52
CA ILE A 227 -1.38 -5.84 -15.39
C ILE A 227 -1.10 -4.70 -16.35
N GLU A 228 -0.56 -3.60 -15.84
CA GLU A 228 -0.14 -2.48 -16.67
C GLU A 228 1.33 -2.14 -16.44
N HIS A 229 1.98 -1.69 -17.51
CA HIS A 229 3.36 -1.23 -17.51
C HIS A 229 3.45 0.22 -17.95
N TRP A 230 4.13 1.03 -17.14
CA TRP A 230 4.52 2.39 -17.44
C TRP A 230 5.89 2.41 -18.11
N ASP A 231 5.95 2.97 -19.32
CA ASP A 231 7.17 3.04 -20.13
C ASP A 231 7.94 4.38 -20.00
N GLY A 232 7.55 5.22 -19.04
CA GLY A 232 8.04 6.60 -18.91
C GLY A 232 7.15 7.65 -19.56
N LYS A 233 6.12 7.22 -20.30
CA LYS A 233 5.20 8.13 -20.99
C LYS A 233 3.75 7.70 -20.92
N ASN A 234 3.46 6.41 -21.06
CA ASN A 234 2.10 5.89 -20.99
C ASN A 234 2.07 4.58 -20.22
N TRP A 235 0.94 4.35 -19.57
CA TRP A 235 0.55 3.02 -19.12
C TRP A 235 0.02 2.20 -20.29
N SER A 236 0.30 0.90 -20.29
CA SER A 236 -0.21 -0.04 -21.28
C SER A 236 -0.46 -1.41 -20.64
N VAL A 237 -1.57 -2.04 -21.02
CA VAL A 237 -1.93 -3.39 -20.55
C VAL A 237 -0.94 -4.42 -21.09
N VAL A 238 -0.44 -5.27 -20.20
CA VAL A 238 0.44 -6.40 -20.51
C VAL A 238 -0.34 -7.70 -20.28
N SER A 239 -0.18 -8.66 -21.19
CA SER A 239 -0.85 -9.96 -21.08
C SER A 239 -0.40 -10.72 -19.83
N SER A 240 -1.37 -11.21 -19.06
CA SER A 240 -1.10 -12.15 -17.97
C SER A 240 -0.67 -13.51 -18.52
N PRO A 241 0.37 -14.16 -17.95
CA PRO A 241 0.71 -15.54 -18.28
C PRO A 241 -0.27 -16.57 -17.70
N ALA A 242 -1.16 -16.18 -16.79
CA ALA A 242 -2.24 -17.05 -16.31
C ALA A 242 -3.33 -17.14 -17.39
N ASP A 243 -3.77 -18.37 -17.71
CA ASP A 243 -4.80 -18.64 -18.72
C ASP A 243 -6.01 -17.70 -18.56
N ALA A 244 -6.52 -17.14 -19.67
CA ALA A 244 -7.64 -16.19 -19.72
C ALA A 244 -8.96 -16.72 -19.10
N SER A 245 -9.00 -17.97 -18.63
CA SER A 245 -10.12 -18.64 -17.96
C SER A 245 -9.91 -18.84 -16.45
N ALA A 246 -8.73 -18.55 -15.90
CA ALA A 246 -8.45 -18.66 -14.48
C ALA A 246 -8.71 -17.32 -13.77
N SER A 247 -9.43 -17.37 -12.64
CA SER A 247 -9.52 -16.24 -11.72
C SER A 247 -8.15 -16.01 -11.09
N ALA A 248 -7.36 -15.09 -11.64
CA ALA A 248 -6.12 -14.62 -11.05
C ALA A 248 -6.36 -13.22 -10.49
N LEU A 249 -6.25 -13.07 -9.17
CA LEU A 249 -6.32 -11.79 -8.47
C LEU A 249 -4.92 -11.52 -7.93
N PRO A 250 -4.01 -10.89 -8.71
CA PRO A 250 -2.70 -10.55 -8.20
C PRO A 250 -2.87 -9.48 -7.12
N LEU A 251 -2.50 -9.84 -5.88
CA LEU A 251 -2.55 -8.93 -4.74
C LEU A 251 -1.17 -8.35 -4.43
N GLY A 252 -0.12 -8.91 -5.05
CA GLY A 252 1.25 -8.41 -4.96
C GLY A 252 2.00 -8.49 -6.29
N VAL A 253 3.02 -7.64 -6.41
CA VAL A 253 3.96 -7.68 -7.52
C VAL A 253 5.38 -7.45 -7.01
N THR A 254 6.33 -8.24 -7.49
CA THR A 254 7.76 -8.04 -7.27
C THR A 254 8.50 -8.20 -8.58
N ALA A 255 9.53 -7.39 -8.79
CA ALA A 255 10.30 -7.44 -10.02
C ALA A 255 11.81 -7.32 -9.73
N THR A 256 12.59 -7.91 -10.63
CA THR A 256 14.02 -7.68 -10.78
C THR A 256 14.26 -7.11 -12.17
N ALA A 257 15.48 -6.65 -12.45
CA ALA A 257 15.84 -6.13 -13.78
C ALA A 257 15.57 -7.11 -14.95
N SER A 258 15.40 -8.41 -14.68
CA SER A 258 15.19 -9.45 -15.69
C SER A 258 13.96 -10.34 -15.46
N LEU A 259 13.17 -10.13 -14.42
CA LEU A 259 12.05 -11.00 -14.08
C LEU A 259 10.94 -10.24 -13.35
N LEU A 260 9.70 -10.42 -13.79
CA LEU A 260 8.48 -9.97 -13.11
C LEU A 260 7.78 -11.18 -12.49
N THR A 261 7.44 -11.09 -11.21
CA THR A 261 6.71 -12.13 -10.46
C THR A 261 5.45 -11.53 -9.86
N LEU A 262 4.32 -12.17 -10.14
CA LEU A 262 3.01 -11.83 -9.59
C LEU A 262 2.71 -12.76 -8.40
N LEU A 263 2.11 -12.22 -7.33
CA LEU A 263 1.78 -12.93 -6.09
C LEU A 263 0.27 -12.93 -5.84
#